data_AF-A0A7L3A680-F1
#
_entry.id   AF-A0A7L3A680-F1
#
_cell.length_a   1.000
_cell.length_b   1.000
_cell.length_c   1.000
_cell.angle_alpha   90.00
_cell.angle_beta   90.00
_cell.angle_gamma   90.00
#
_symmetry.space_group_name_H-M   'P 1'
#
loop_
_entity.id
_entity.type
_entity.pdbx_description
1 polymer ?
#
loop_
_entity_poly.entity_id
_entity_poly.type
_entity_poly.pdbx_seq_one_letter_code
_entity_poly.pdbx_strand_id
1 'polypeptide(L)'
;ASEPPNFSWVVEGRLAGLAMPREPGHYRYLRERGVRHLVSLTERAPPHHGCCPQIQLHRLRVADFTPPSPEQIRSFLQIVEEANGRGE
;
A
#
# COMPACT_ATOMS: atom_id res chain seq x y z
N ALA A 1 -11.34 -12.28 5.97
CA ALA A 1 -10.99 -11.34 4.88
C ALA A 1 -10.47 -12.12 3.67
N SER A 2 -10.47 -11.56 2.46
CA SER A 2 -9.91 -12.20 1.25
C SER A 2 -8.53 -11.63 0.92
N GLU A 3 -7.59 -12.48 0.56
CA GLU A 3 -6.24 -12.07 0.16
C GLU A 3 -6.29 -11.27 -1.16
N PRO A 4 -5.65 -10.08 -1.24
CA PRO A 4 -5.54 -9.36 -2.50
C PRO A 4 -4.65 -10.12 -3.50
N PRO A 5 -4.89 -9.95 -4.81
CA PRO A 5 -4.10 -10.62 -5.83
C PRO A 5 -2.61 -10.29 -5.71
N ASN A 6 -1.75 -11.30 -5.93
CA ASN A 6 -0.29 -11.20 -5.88
C ASN A 6 0.26 -10.55 -4.60
N PHE A 7 -0.39 -10.76 -3.46
CA PHE A 7 0.13 -10.33 -2.17
C PHE A 7 1.36 -11.15 -1.76
N SER A 8 2.45 -10.50 -1.37
CA SER A 8 3.60 -11.15 -0.75
C SER A 8 4.40 -10.19 0.12
N TRP A 9 4.97 -10.70 1.20
CA TRP A 9 5.93 -9.96 2.01
C TRP A 9 7.28 -9.88 1.32
N VAL A 10 7.82 -8.67 1.23
CA VAL A 10 9.23 -8.42 0.89
C VAL A 10 10.06 -8.45 2.16
N VAL A 11 9.53 -7.85 3.23
CA VAL A 11 10.07 -7.92 4.59
C VAL A 11 8.89 -8.25 5.51
N GLU A 12 8.93 -9.43 6.13
CA GLU A 12 7.83 -9.93 6.96
C GLU A 12 7.42 -8.92 8.04
N GLY A 13 6.13 -8.62 8.10
CA GLY A 13 5.55 -7.68 9.07
C GLY A 13 5.93 -6.21 8.87
N ARG A 14 6.64 -5.85 7.79
CA ARG A 14 7.15 -4.48 7.57
C ARG A 14 6.89 -3.91 6.18
N LEU A 15 6.98 -4.75 5.14
CA LEU A 15 6.79 -4.31 3.76
C LEU A 15 6.27 -5.44 2.88
N ALA A 16 5.14 -5.23 2.22
CA ALA A 16 4.54 -6.16 1.27
C ALA A 16 4.25 -5.50 -0.08
N GLY A 17 4.27 -6.30 -1.15
CA GLY A 17 3.75 -5.94 -2.46
C GLY A 17 2.40 -6.61 -2.71
N LEU A 18 1.55 -5.99 -3.54
CA LEU A 18 0.31 -6.59 -4.05
C LEU A 18 -0.06 -6.00 -5.41
N ALA A 19 -0.88 -6.73 -6.17
CA ALA A 19 -1.61 -6.15 -7.29
C ALA A 19 -2.81 -5.32 -6.80
N MET A 20 -3.49 -4.60 -7.70
CA MET A 20 -4.56 -3.67 -7.32
C MET A 20 -5.66 -4.33 -6.47
N PRO A 21 -5.89 -3.88 -5.22
CA PRO A 21 -7.03 -4.33 -4.44
C PRO A 21 -8.32 -3.73 -5.04
N ARG A 22 -9.36 -4.56 -5.18
CA ARG A 22 -10.63 -4.18 -5.82
C ARG A 22 -11.86 -4.45 -4.96
N GLU A 23 -11.70 -5.06 -3.78
CA GLU A 23 -12.81 -5.45 -2.92
C GLU A 23 -12.58 -5.00 -1.47
N PRO A 24 -13.65 -4.68 -0.71
CA PRO A 24 -13.54 -4.36 0.71
C PRO A 24 -12.89 -5.47 1.56
N GLY A 25 -12.95 -6.73 1.11
CA GLY A 25 -12.30 -7.87 1.73
C GLY A 25 -10.77 -7.76 1.72
N HIS A 26 -10.18 -7.20 0.65
CA HIS A 26 -8.74 -7.04 0.51
C HIS A 26 -8.17 -6.04 1.53
N TYR A 27 -8.86 -4.91 1.73
CA TYR A 27 -8.44 -3.92 2.72
C TYR A 27 -8.51 -4.46 4.16
N ARG A 28 -9.57 -5.22 4.46
CA ARG A 28 -9.68 -5.92 5.75
C ARG A 28 -8.54 -6.92 5.95
N TYR A 29 -8.14 -7.64 4.90
CA TYR A 29 -7.05 -8.60 4.94
C TYR A 29 -5.71 -7.93 5.28
N LEU A 30 -5.43 -6.78 4.65
CA LEU A 30 -4.24 -5.97 4.93
C LEU A 30 -4.24 -5.49 6.40
N ARG A 31 -5.36 -4.93 6.86
CA ARG A 31 -5.52 -4.43 8.24
C ARG A 31 -5.28 -5.52 9.29
N GLU A 32 -5.85 -6.71 9.06
CA GLU A 32 -5.70 -7.89 9.94
C GLU A 32 -4.24 -8.33 10.10
N ARG A 33 -3.38 -7.99 9.14
CA ARG A 33 -1.94 -8.29 9.14
C ARG A 33 -1.07 -7.14 9.65
N GLY A 34 -1.67 -6.15 10.30
CA GLY A 34 -0.95 -5.01 10.86
C GLY A 34 -0.77 -3.84 9.90
N VAL A 35 -1.00 -4.00 8.59
CA VAL A 35 -0.80 -2.92 7.61
C VAL A 35 -1.69 -1.71 7.96
N ARG A 36 -1.07 -0.53 8.09
CA ARG A 36 -1.75 0.77 8.29
C ARG A 36 -1.57 1.74 7.13
N HIS A 37 -0.59 1.53 6.28
CA HIS A 37 -0.30 2.39 5.15
C HIS A 37 -0.36 1.61 3.84
N LEU A 38 -1.10 2.13 2.86
CA LEU A 38 -1.15 1.60 1.50
C LEU A 38 -0.60 2.65 0.55
N VAL A 39 0.53 2.35 -0.08
CA VAL A 39 1.09 3.18 -1.15
C VAL A 39 0.54 2.69 -2.50
N SER A 40 -0.19 3.55 -3.20
CA SER A 40 -0.74 3.28 -4.52
C SER A 40 0.06 4.01 -5.58
N LEU A 41 0.62 3.23 -6.52
CA LEU A 41 1.41 3.72 -7.64
C LEU A 41 0.56 4.08 -8.87
N THR A 42 -0.70 3.67 -8.89
CA THR A 42 -1.59 3.81 -10.05
C THR A 42 -2.09 5.24 -10.23
N GLU A 43 -2.37 5.61 -11.47
CA GLU A 43 -2.84 6.95 -11.84
C GLU A 43 -4.20 7.27 -11.18
N ARG A 44 -5.02 6.23 -10.99
CA ARG A 44 -6.31 6.29 -10.28
C ARG A 44 -6.20 5.63 -8.91
N ALA A 45 -7.00 6.10 -7.96
CA ALA A 45 -7.09 5.47 -6.64
C ALA A 45 -7.70 4.07 -6.78
N PRO A 46 -7.26 3.10 -5.96
CA PRO A 46 -7.83 1.76 -6.01
C PRO A 46 -9.30 1.79 -5.55
N PRO A 47 -10.18 0.96 -6.13
CA PRO A 47 -11.60 0.92 -5.77
C PRO A 47 -11.83 0.64 -4.28
N HIS A 48 -12.86 1.23 -3.68
CA HIS A 48 -13.23 0.99 -2.28
C HIS A 48 -12.16 1.35 -1.23
N HIS A 49 -11.11 2.11 -1.56
CA HIS A 49 -10.07 2.51 -0.60
C HIS A 49 -10.59 3.18 0.68
N GLY A 50 -11.76 3.84 0.64
CA GLY A 50 -12.41 4.44 1.81
C GLY A 50 -13.15 3.46 2.74
N CYS A 51 -13.26 2.17 2.39
CA CYS A 51 -14.00 1.19 3.20
C CYS A 51 -13.27 0.78 4.49
N CYS A 52 -11.98 1.09 4.62
CA CYS A 52 -11.17 0.77 5.78
C CYS A 52 -10.40 2.02 6.23
N PRO A 53 -11.01 2.92 7.03
CA PRO A 53 -10.40 4.19 7.43
C PRO A 53 -9.12 4.04 8.26
N GLN A 54 -8.86 2.84 8.80
CA GLN A 54 -7.62 2.50 9.51
C GLN A 54 -6.41 2.30 8.57
N ILE A 55 -6.64 2.23 7.26
CA ILE A 55 -5.57 2.21 6.26
C ILE A 55 -5.47 3.59 5.61
N GLN A 56 -4.36 4.27 5.84
CA GLN A 56 -4.04 5.51 5.17
C GLN A 56 -3.54 5.23 3.76
N LEU A 57 -4.22 5.80 2.76
CA LEU A 57 -3.82 5.70 1.35
C LEU A 57 -2.87 6.84 0.99
N HIS A 58 -1.66 6.49 0.54
CA HIS A 58 -0.67 7.40 -0.04
C HIS A 58 -0.65 7.23 -1.56
N ARG A 59 -0.83 8.30 -2.32
CA ARG A 59 -0.91 8.22 -3.80
C ARG A 59 0.35 8.78 -4.44
N LEU A 60 1.25 7.90 -4.87
CA LEU A 60 2.47 8.24 -5.60
C LEU A 60 2.29 7.83 -7.07
N ARG A 61 1.60 8.66 -7.86
CA ARG A 61 1.19 8.28 -9.23
C ARG A 61 2.40 8.12 -10.15
N VAL A 62 2.67 6.90 -10.59
CA VAL A 62 3.66 6.55 -11.60
C VAL A 62 2.91 6.14 -12.85
N ALA A 63 3.28 6.69 -14.01
CA ALA A 63 2.64 6.29 -15.25
C ALA A 63 2.99 4.82 -15.56
N ASP A 64 2.03 4.08 -16.11
CA ASP A 64 2.26 2.67 -16.40
C ASP A 64 3.49 2.46 -17.30
N PHE A 65 4.25 1.39 -17.01
CA PHE A 65 5.53 1.06 -17.66
C PHE A 65 6.62 2.16 -17.60
N THR A 66 6.56 3.08 -16.63
CA THR A 66 7.60 4.09 -16.42
C THR A 66 8.24 3.98 -15.02
N PRO A 67 9.48 4.47 -14.84
CA PRO A 67 10.08 4.53 -13.51
C PRO A 67 9.46 5.66 -12.65
N PRO A 68 9.45 5.52 -11.31
CA PRO A 68 9.11 6.62 -10.42
C PRO A 68 10.17 7.74 -10.47
N SER A 69 9.77 8.96 -10.15
CA SER A 69 10.72 10.08 -9.99
C SER A 69 11.54 9.94 -8.71
N PRO A 70 12.73 10.58 -8.63
CA PRO A 70 13.53 10.59 -7.39
C PRO A 70 12.75 11.12 -6.17
N GLU A 71 11.87 12.10 -6.34
CA GLU A 71 11.01 12.65 -5.29
C GLU A 71 10.00 11.63 -4.78
N GLN A 72 9.42 10.84 -5.69
CA GLN A 72 8.47 9.77 -5.34
C GLN A 72 9.17 8.65 -4.59
N ILE A 73 10.39 8.29 -5.00
CA ILE A 73 11.22 7.31 -4.28
C ILE A 73 11.49 7.82 -2.86
N ARG A 74 11.94 9.07 -2.69
CA ARG A 74 12.17 9.66 -1.37
C ARG A 74 10.92 9.68 -0.51
N SER A 75 9.77 10.04 -1.09
CA SER A 75 8.48 10.04 -0.39
C SER A 75 8.07 8.64 0.08
N PHE A 76 8.26 7.62 -0.78
CA PHE A 76 8.01 6.23 -0.43
C PHE A 76 8.90 5.77 0.74
N LEU A 77 10.21 6.05 0.67
CA LEU A 77 11.17 5.70 1.72
C LEU A 77 10.76 6.33 3.06
N GLN A 78 10.42 7.62 3.05
CA GLN A 78 9.97 8.32 4.25
C GLN A 78 8.72 7.66 4.87
N ILE A 79 7.71 7.32 4.06
CA ILE A 79 6.49 6.65 4.56
C ILE A 79 6.83 5.31 5.22
N VAL A 80 7.67 4.51 4.58
CA VAL A 80 8.06 3.19 5.08
C VAL A 80 8.88 3.30 6.36
N GLU A 81 9.84 4.23 6.42
CA GLU A 81 10.67 4.45 7.61
C GLU A 81 9.84 4.94 8.80
N GLU A 82 8.94 5.91 8.58
CA GLU A 82 8.05 6.43 9.62
C GLU A 82 7.07 5.38 10.14
N ALA A 83 6.45 4.59 9.25
CA ALA A 83 5.52 3.51 9.63
C ALA A 83 6.24 2.44 10.48
N ASN A 84 7.39 1.97 9.99
CA ASN A 84 8.20 1.00 10.71
C ASN A 84 8.69 1.53 12.07
N GLY A 85 9.03 2.81 12.15
CA GLY A 85 9.42 3.47 13.41
C GLY A 85 8.29 3.49 14.45
N ARG A 86 7.03 3.41 14.01
CA ARG A 86 5.84 3.27 14.87
C ARG A 86 5.41 1.81 15.11
N GLY A 87 6.08 0.84 14.50
CA GLY A 87 5.69 -0.58 14.54
C GLY A 87 4.47 -0.91 13.68
N GLU A 88 4.24 -0.14 12.61
CA GLU A 88 3.13 -0.25 11.66
C GLU A 88 3.53 -0.81 10.29
#